data_AF-A0A7C1GDS9-F1
#
_entry.id   AF-A0A7C1GDS9-F1
#
_cell.length_a   1.000
_cell.length_b   1.000
_cell.length_c   1.000
_cell.angle_alpha   90.00
_cell.angle_beta   90.00
_cell.angle_gamma   90.00
#
_symmetry.space_group_name_H-M   'P 1'
#
loop_
_entity.id
_entity.type
_entity.pdbx_description
1 polymer ?
#
loop_
_entity_poly.entity_id
_entity_poly.type
_entity_poly.pdbx_seq_one_letter_code
_entity_poly.pdbx_strand_id
1 'polypeptide(L)'
;MIDLMIMSLGGSPEPLKKSIDEHNPKCIIFLASHDSIQISCDIITAQVQQPKVIYEITEDPNSMFECYKAARRCVERQSRMGFEAENVVVDYTGGTKVMTAGLILATIGEPYRFNYVGGEQRNKGGLGTVINGSEKMYAEMSPWSIFAEEERRQVISLFNLHRYSSVARIIDSLLQKELPVEIEGYFAFVKPLADGFLCWEQFRHKDAVKHLKDGIAELRRYMHLYGSTELNDFSSSLDISKNFLNELVNSTKGITIMHSVLVDDLLNNARRRLRDERFDDASARIYRALELHGQIRFSQVIGCTNDKVPADKIPASIRHEFSRKYMDPKSRKLKLPLQATFQVLHMLGDESGKKFFTKQEEIRNIQSSRNFSILAHGINPVSKYTAESIFKTVAEFVDFKDVLDFPSLPQ
;
A
#
# COMPACT_ATOMS: atom_id res chain seq x y z
N MET A 1 -12.33 -12.85 -28.10
CA MET A 1 -13.22 -14.02 -28.33
C MET A 1 -13.79 -14.36 -26.96
N ILE A 2 -15.11 -14.50 -26.82
CA ILE A 2 -15.71 -14.88 -25.54
C ILE A 2 -15.82 -16.40 -25.50
N ASP A 3 -15.27 -17.01 -24.45
CA ASP A 3 -15.29 -18.47 -24.29
C ASP A 3 -16.42 -18.92 -23.36
N LEU A 4 -16.76 -18.11 -22.36
CA LEU A 4 -17.75 -18.43 -21.34
C LEU A 4 -18.68 -17.23 -21.07
N MET A 5 -19.97 -17.52 -20.93
CA MET A 5 -20.92 -16.59 -20.33
C MET A 5 -21.46 -17.12 -19.00
N ILE A 6 -21.54 -16.27 -17.99
CA ILE A 6 -22.28 -16.54 -16.75
C ILE A 6 -23.54 -15.68 -16.80
N MET A 7 -24.71 -16.30 -16.83
CA MET A 7 -25.97 -15.60 -17.11
C MET A 7 -27.00 -15.85 -16.01
N SER A 8 -27.59 -14.81 -15.43
CA SER A 8 -28.76 -15.00 -14.55
C SER A 8 -30.03 -15.24 -15.38
N LEU A 9 -30.80 -16.26 -15.02
CA LEU A 9 -31.95 -16.73 -15.78
C LEU A 9 -33.26 -16.26 -15.14
N GLY A 10 -34.16 -15.69 -15.94
CA GLY A 10 -35.48 -15.24 -15.49
C GLY A 10 -36.56 -15.40 -16.56
N GLY A 11 -37.69 -14.73 -16.37
CA GLY A 11 -38.93 -14.94 -17.13
C GLY A 11 -38.91 -14.59 -18.62
N SER A 12 -37.91 -13.86 -19.11
CA SER A 12 -37.88 -13.33 -20.48
C SER A 12 -36.67 -13.88 -21.25
N PRO A 13 -36.86 -14.80 -22.22
CA PRO A 13 -35.76 -15.44 -22.92
C PRO A 13 -35.09 -14.56 -24.00
N GLU A 14 -35.81 -13.61 -24.59
CA GLU A 14 -35.36 -12.83 -25.76
C GLU A 14 -34.11 -11.97 -25.51
N PRO A 15 -33.99 -11.23 -24.38
CA PRO A 15 -32.77 -10.48 -24.09
C PRO A 15 -31.53 -11.37 -23.96
N LEU A 16 -31.70 -12.57 -23.39
CA LEU A 16 -30.61 -13.53 -23.23
C LEU A 16 -30.23 -14.17 -24.57
N LYS A 17 -31.21 -14.46 -25.46
CA LYS A 17 -30.93 -14.92 -26.83
C LYS A 17 -30.05 -13.92 -27.58
N LYS A 18 -30.43 -12.64 -27.55
CA LYS A 18 -29.65 -11.57 -28.17
C LYS A 18 -28.22 -11.49 -27.62
N SER A 19 -28.07 -11.64 -26.31
CA SER A 19 -26.77 -11.62 -25.66
C SER A 19 -25.86 -12.76 -26.13
N ILE A 20 -26.42 -13.96 -26.29
CA ILE A 20 -25.69 -15.14 -26.78
C ILE A 20 -25.34 -15.00 -28.27
N ASP A 21 -26.26 -14.49 -29.10
CA ASP A 21 -26.03 -14.27 -30.53
C ASP A 21 -24.85 -13.32 -30.78
N GLU A 22 -24.74 -12.26 -29.97
CA GLU A 22 -23.67 -11.27 -30.10
C GLU A 22 -22.30 -11.83 -29.69
N HIS A 23 -22.24 -12.53 -28.55
CA HIS A 23 -20.97 -12.96 -27.95
C HIS A 23 -20.51 -14.33 -28.45
N ASN A 24 -21.41 -15.14 -29.00
CA ASN A 24 -21.21 -16.50 -29.50
C ASN A 24 -20.31 -17.37 -28.59
N PRO A 25 -20.69 -17.58 -27.31
CA PRO A 25 -19.85 -18.28 -26.34
C PRO A 25 -19.73 -19.77 -26.63
N LYS A 26 -18.63 -20.39 -26.20
CA LYS A 26 -18.48 -21.86 -26.24
C LYS A 26 -19.24 -22.55 -25.11
N CYS A 27 -19.37 -21.88 -23.97
CA CYS A 27 -20.02 -22.40 -22.78
C CYS A 27 -20.89 -21.34 -22.10
N ILE A 28 -21.98 -21.76 -21.45
CA ILE A 28 -22.83 -20.94 -20.60
C ILE A 28 -22.99 -21.60 -19.24
N ILE A 29 -22.82 -20.82 -18.17
CA ILE A 29 -23.25 -21.18 -16.82
C ILE A 29 -24.48 -20.33 -16.48
N PHE A 30 -25.65 -20.96 -16.35
CA PHE A 30 -26.86 -20.29 -15.91
C PHE A 30 -26.95 -20.27 -14.38
N LEU A 31 -27.08 -19.08 -13.80
CA LEU A 31 -27.57 -18.88 -12.44
C LEU A 31 -29.11 -18.86 -12.48
N ALA A 32 -29.74 -19.93 -12.01
CA ALA A 32 -31.18 -20.13 -12.15
C ALA A 32 -31.85 -20.45 -10.80
N SER A 33 -33.15 -20.20 -10.69
CA SER A 33 -34.01 -20.88 -9.72
C SER A 33 -34.57 -22.18 -10.31
N HIS A 34 -35.13 -23.05 -9.46
CA HIS A 34 -35.84 -24.24 -9.91
C HIS A 34 -36.93 -23.95 -10.96
N ASP A 35 -37.65 -22.83 -10.83
CA ASP A 35 -38.71 -22.45 -11.77
C ASP A 35 -38.15 -21.93 -13.09
N SER A 36 -37.07 -21.14 -13.05
CA SER A 36 -36.51 -20.50 -14.24
C SER A 36 -35.79 -21.47 -15.18
N ILE A 37 -35.34 -22.63 -14.68
CA ILE A 37 -34.49 -23.56 -15.46
C ILE A 37 -35.14 -24.00 -16.77
N GLN A 38 -36.47 -24.12 -16.79
CA GLN A 38 -37.24 -24.55 -17.96
C GLN A 38 -37.09 -23.56 -19.14
N ILE A 39 -36.90 -22.28 -18.85
CA ILE A 39 -36.76 -21.20 -19.84
C ILE A 39 -35.45 -21.34 -20.63
N SER A 40 -34.43 -21.97 -20.05
CA SER A 40 -33.14 -22.17 -20.73
C SER A 40 -33.26 -23.00 -22.01
N CYS A 41 -34.22 -23.93 -22.09
CA CYS A 41 -34.44 -24.74 -23.30
C CYS A 41 -34.81 -23.85 -24.49
N ASP A 42 -35.73 -22.91 -24.29
CA ASP A 42 -36.17 -21.98 -25.34
C ASP A 42 -35.05 -21.03 -25.79
N ILE A 43 -34.14 -20.67 -24.87
CA ILE A 43 -32.98 -19.83 -25.18
C ILE A 43 -31.98 -20.59 -26.04
N ILE A 44 -31.62 -21.81 -25.64
CA ILE A 44 -30.54 -22.59 -26.25
C ILE A 44 -30.96 -23.19 -27.60
N THR A 45 -32.20 -23.65 -27.72
CA THR A 45 -32.72 -24.22 -28.99
C THR A 45 -32.84 -23.18 -30.11
N ALA A 46 -32.94 -21.90 -29.76
CA ALA A 46 -32.97 -20.80 -30.72
C ALA A 46 -31.59 -20.44 -31.29
N GLN A 47 -30.49 -20.94 -30.71
CA GLN A 47 -29.13 -20.58 -31.10
C GLN A 47 -28.67 -21.39 -32.32
N VAL A 48 -27.98 -20.72 -33.26
CA VAL A 48 -27.40 -21.37 -34.45
C VAL A 48 -26.33 -22.39 -34.05
N GLN A 49 -25.50 -22.03 -33.06
CA GLN A 49 -24.51 -22.92 -32.45
C GLN A 49 -24.88 -23.15 -30.98
N GLN A 50 -25.10 -24.39 -30.59
CA GLN A 50 -25.48 -24.70 -29.20
C GLN A 50 -24.23 -24.73 -28.30
N PRO A 51 -24.13 -23.83 -27.30
CA PRO A 51 -23.03 -23.85 -26.35
C PRO A 51 -23.18 -25.01 -25.38
N LYS A 52 -22.07 -25.41 -24.74
CA LYS A 52 -22.16 -26.29 -23.56
C LYS A 52 -22.88 -25.55 -22.43
N VAL A 53 -23.87 -26.18 -21.80
CA VAL A 53 -24.66 -25.54 -20.74
C VAL A 53 -24.42 -26.21 -19.39
N ILE A 54 -24.25 -25.39 -18.36
CA ILE A 54 -24.13 -25.79 -16.96
C ILE A 54 -25.10 -24.94 -16.14
N TYR A 55 -25.65 -25.52 -15.07
CA TYR A 55 -26.58 -24.83 -14.18
C TYR A 55 -26.02 -24.74 -12.77
N GLU A 56 -26.17 -23.56 -12.17
CA GLU A 56 -26.04 -23.32 -10.75
C GLU A 56 -27.37 -22.82 -10.22
N ILE A 57 -27.97 -23.60 -9.33
CA ILE A 57 -29.32 -23.35 -8.82
C ILE A 57 -29.23 -22.61 -7.49
N THR A 58 -29.99 -21.51 -7.36
CA THR A 58 -30.27 -20.89 -6.06
C THR A 58 -31.49 -21.55 -5.43
N GLU A 59 -31.36 -21.92 -4.15
CA GLU A 59 -32.44 -22.53 -3.37
C GLU A 59 -33.57 -21.54 -3.08
N ASP A 60 -33.23 -20.24 -2.98
CA ASP A 60 -34.21 -19.17 -2.79
C ASP A 60 -33.85 -17.94 -3.66
N PRO A 61 -34.61 -17.67 -4.74
CA PRO A 61 -34.38 -16.52 -5.63
C PRO A 61 -34.76 -15.16 -5.00
N ASN A 62 -35.31 -15.14 -3.79
CA ASN A 62 -35.60 -13.92 -3.02
C ASN A 62 -34.61 -13.69 -1.87
N SER A 63 -33.73 -14.65 -1.57
CA SER A 63 -32.66 -14.51 -0.58
C SER A 63 -31.36 -14.05 -1.25
N MET A 64 -30.88 -12.86 -0.86
CA MET A 64 -29.61 -12.32 -1.36
C MET A 64 -28.44 -13.26 -1.08
N PHE A 65 -28.42 -13.87 0.11
CA PHE A 65 -27.33 -14.75 0.52
C PHE A 65 -27.32 -16.07 -0.27
N GLU A 66 -28.48 -16.69 -0.52
CA GLU A 66 -28.57 -17.90 -1.33
C GLU A 66 -28.19 -17.63 -2.78
N CYS A 67 -28.69 -16.52 -3.35
CA CYS A 67 -28.32 -16.08 -4.70
C CYS A 67 -26.82 -15.82 -4.83
N TYR A 68 -26.21 -15.13 -3.85
CA TYR A 68 -24.77 -14.89 -3.83
C TYR A 68 -23.97 -16.19 -3.75
N LYS A 69 -24.35 -17.15 -2.89
CA LYS A 69 -23.68 -18.46 -2.81
C LYS A 69 -23.74 -19.22 -4.13
N ALA A 70 -24.90 -19.24 -4.79
CA ALA A 70 -25.06 -19.88 -6.10
C ALA A 70 -24.22 -19.17 -7.19
N ALA A 71 -24.20 -17.84 -7.17
CA ALA A 71 -23.35 -17.06 -8.07
C ALA A 71 -21.86 -17.31 -7.83
N ARG A 72 -21.40 -17.44 -6.58
CA ARG A 72 -20.00 -17.81 -6.28
C ARG A 72 -19.64 -19.20 -6.80
N ARG A 73 -20.57 -20.16 -6.78
CA ARG A 73 -20.34 -21.47 -7.44
C ARG A 73 -20.17 -21.34 -8.95
N CYS A 74 -20.82 -20.37 -9.60
CA CYS A 74 -20.57 -20.08 -11.02
C CYS A 74 -19.10 -19.67 -11.26
N VAL A 75 -18.57 -18.79 -10.40
CA VAL A 75 -17.15 -18.36 -10.42
C VAL A 75 -16.21 -19.54 -10.17
N GLU A 76 -16.50 -20.37 -9.17
CA GLU A 76 -15.69 -21.58 -8.90
C GLU A 76 -15.68 -22.56 -10.09
N ARG A 77 -16.81 -22.71 -10.79
CA ARG A 77 -16.88 -23.54 -11.99
C ARG A 77 -16.07 -22.96 -13.13
N GLN A 78 -16.19 -21.66 -13.38
CA GLN A 78 -15.36 -20.97 -14.36
C GLN A 78 -13.88 -21.30 -14.14
N SER A 79 -13.41 -21.18 -12.90
CA SER A 79 -12.02 -21.46 -12.53
C SER A 79 -11.64 -22.93 -12.74
N ARG A 80 -12.49 -23.88 -12.32
CA ARG A 80 -12.24 -25.32 -12.53
C ARG A 80 -12.22 -25.73 -14.00
N MET A 81 -12.93 -25.01 -14.85
CA MET A 81 -12.97 -25.27 -16.29
C MET A 81 -11.76 -24.70 -17.04
N GLY A 82 -10.96 -23.85 -16.38
CA GLY A 82 -9.74 -23.29 -16.95
C GLY A 82 -9.99 -22.28 -18.07
N PHE A 83 -11.15 -21.60 -18.06
CA PHE A 83 -11.35 -20.46 -18.95
C PHE A 83 -10.54 -19.26 -18.44
N GLU A 84 -9.95 -18.49 -19.34
CA GLU A 84 -9.30 -17.24 -18.99
C GLU A 84 -10.35 -16.20 -18.60
N ALA A 85 -10.16 -15.53 -17.45
CA ALA A 85 -11.16 -14.61 -16.90
C ALA A 85 -11.52 -13.46 -17.86
N GLU A 86 -10.55 -12.97 -18.63
CA GLU A 86 -10.72 -11.89 -19.62
C GLU A 86 -11.66 -12.26 -20.78
N ASN A 87 -11.86 -13.57 -21.01
CA ASN A 87 -12.76 -14.13 -22.02
C ASN A 87 -14.13 -14.54 -21.43
N VAL A 88 -14.43 -14.13 -20.20
CA VAL A 88 -15.72 -14.37 -19.52
C VAL A 88 -16.58 -13.12 -19.59
N VAL A 89 -17.86 -13.30 -19.92
CA VAL A 89 -18.89 -12.25 -19.84
C VAL A 89 -19.94 -12.64 -18.79
N VAL A 90 -20.24 -11.73 -17.87
CA VAL A 90 -21.33 -11.84 -16.91
C VAL A 90 -22.54 -11.09 -17.46
N ASP A 91 -23.59 -11.82 -17.81
CA ASP A 91 -24.86 -11.26 -18.23
C ASP A 91 -25.85 -11.28 -17.05
N TYR A 92 -26.18 -10.11 -16.54
CA TYR A 92 -27.08 -9.96 -15.41
C TYR A 92 -28.46 -9.41 -15.84
N THR A 93 -28.84 -9.64 -17.10
CA THR A 93 -30.10 -9.15 -17.66
C THR A 93 -31.31 -9.90 -17.09
N GLY A 94 -31.18 -11.22 -16.95
CA GLY A 94 -32.25 -12.09 -16.52
C GLY A 94 -32.29 -12.33 -15.00
N GLY A 95 -33.34 -12.99 -14.54
CA GLY A 95 -33.52 -13.36 -13.15
C GLY A 95 -34.27 -12.32 -12.32
N THR A 96 -34.48 -12.63 -11.04
CA THR A 96 -35.03 -11.65 -10.10
C THR A 96 -33.99 -10.56 -9.81
N LYS A 97 -34.44 -9.42 -9.28
CA LYS A 97 -33.53 -8.34 -8.84
C LYS A 97 -32.49 -8.86 -7.84
N VAL A 98 -32.87 -9.81 -6.99
CA VAL A 98 -32.00 -10.41 -5.98
C VAL A 98 -30.96 -11.35 -6.62
N MET A 99 -31.36 -12.16 -7.61
CA MET A 99 -30.42 -13.00 -8.37
C MET A 99 -29.41 -12.17 -9.14
N THR A 100 -29.87 -11.12 -9.83
CA THR A 100 -29.03 -10.16 -10.55
C THR A 100 -28.03 -9.50 -9.61
N ALA A 101 -28.49 -8.97 -8.47
CA ALA A 101 -27.61 -8.36 -7.47
C ALA A 101 -26.60 -9.36 -6.90
N GLY A 102 -27.04 -10.59 -6.57
CA GLY A 102 -26.16 -11.65 -6.10
C GLY A 102 -25.07 -12.02 -7.12
N LEU A 103 -25.42 -12.06 -8.41
CA LEU A 103 -24.47 -12.32 -9.50
C LEU A 103 -23.43 -11.21 -9.61
N ILE A 104 -23.85 -9.94 -9.63
CA ILE A 104 -22.94 -8.79 -9.67
C ILE A 104 -22.01 -8.83 -8.45
N LEU A 105 -22.55 -8.97 -7.24
CA LEU A 105 -21.73 -9.01 -6.01
C LEU A 105 -20.71 -10.15 -6.00
N ALA A 106 -21.05 -11.30 -6.57
CA ALA A 106 -20.16 -12.46 -6.62
C ALA A 106 -19.04 -12.33 -7.67
N THR A 107 -19.23 -11.50 -8.69
CA THR A 107 -18.37 -11.43 -9.89
C THR A 107 -17.61 -10.12 -10.03
N ILE A 108 -18.01 -9.05 -9.34
CA ILE A 108 -17.47 -7.70 -9.56
C ILE A 108 -15.97 -7.55 -9.28
N GLY A 109 -15.41 -8.34 -8.37
CA GLY A 109 -13.97 -8.37 -8.11
C GLY A 109 -13.15 -9.13 -9.16
N GLU A 110 -13.81 -9.95 -9.99
CA GLU A 110 -13.15 -10.78 -10.99
C GLU A 110 -12.79 -9.96 -12.26
N PRO A 111 -11.84 -10.41 -13.10
CA PRO A 111 -11.48 -9.74 -14.36
C PRO A 111 -12.51 -9.94 -15.50
N TYR A 112 -13.79 -10.11 -15.15
CA TYR A 112 -14.83 -10.43 -16.13
C TYR A 112 -15.36 -9.18 -16.82
N ARG A 113 -15.88 -9.38 -18.03
CA ARG A 113 -16.68 -8.36 -18.73
C ARG A 113 -18.12 -8.45 -18.26
N PHE A 114 -18.83 -7.33 -18.30
CA PHE A 114 -20.22 -7.25 -17.87
C PHE A 114 -21.13 -6.87 -19.04
N ASN A 115 -22.28 -7.51 -19.13
CA ASN A 115 -23.30 -7.22 -20.14
C ASN A 115 -24.68 -7.08 -19.52
N TYR A 116 -25.45 -6.14 -20.08
CA TYR A 116 -26.86 -5.96 -19.79
C TYR A 116 -27.62 -5.62 -21.05
N VAL A 117 -28.71 -6.34 -21.30
CA VAL A 117 -29.61 -6.13 -22.43
C VAL A 117 -30.91 -5.49 -21.93
N GLY A 118 -31.04 -4.19 -22.17
CA GLY A 118 -32.29 -3.47 -21.98
C GLY A 118 -33.12 -3.47 -23.26
N GLY A 119 -34.03 -2.51 -23.40
CA GLY A 119 -34.69 -2.25 -24.66
C GLY A 119 -35.23 -0.84 -24.73
N GLU A 120 -35.32 -0.32 -25.96
CA GLU A 120 -35.76 1.06 -26.22
C GLU A 120 -37.27 1.23 -25.98
N GLN A 121 -38.02 0.12 -26.02
CA GLN A 121 -39.44 0.11 -25.73
C GLN A 121 -39.78 -0.92 -24.66
N ARG A 122 -40.68 -0.54 -23.75
CA ARG A 122 -41.22 -1.41 -22.69
C ARG A 122 -42.73 -1.40 -22.73
N ASN A 123 -43.34 -2.56 -22.46
CA ASN A 123 -44.79 -2.64 -22.30
C ASN A 123 -45.25 -1.90 -21.03
N LYS A 124 -46.57 -1.82 -20.82
CA LYS A 124 -47.19 -1.09 -19.70
C LYS A 124 -46.73 0.38 -19.61
N GLY A 125 -46.66 1.07 -20.76
CA GLY A 125 -46.30 2.49 -20.82
C GLY A 125 -44.88 2.79 -20.33
N GLY A 126 -43.92 1.89 -20.58
CA GLY A 126 -42.52 2.08 -20.16
C GLY A 126 -42.14 1.35 -18.86
N LEU A 127 -43.11 0.90 -18.06
CA LEU A 127 -42.87 0.35 -16.72
C LEU A 127 -42.75 -1.18 -16.66
N GLY A 128 -43.07 -1.87 -17.75
CA GLY A 128 -43.06 -3.32 -17.79
C GLY A 128 -41.80 -3.90 -18.43
N THR A 129 -41.95 -5.09 -19.03
CA THR A 129 -40.84 -5.81 -19.67
C THR A 129 -40.49 -5.18 -21.02
N VAL A 130 -39.26 -5.42 -21.48
CA VAL A 130 -38.81 -5.01 -22.82
C VAL A 130 -39.72 -5.64 -23.87
N ILE A 131 -40.07 -4.88 -24.91
CA ILE A 131 -40.86 -5.37 -26.04
C ILE A 131 -39.92 -6.16 -26.96
N ASN A 132 -40.32 -7.38 -27.32
CA ASN A 132 -39.56 -8.26 -28.21
C ASN A 132 -39.16 -7.54 -29.51
N GLY A 133 -37.87 -7.59 -29.85
CA GLY A 133 -37.29 -6.95 -31.03
C GLY A 133 -36.78 -5.52 -30.81
N SER A 134 -36.96 -4.95 -29.62
CA SER A 134 -36.45 -3.62 -29.23
C SER A 134 -35.24 -3.67 -28.30
N GLU A 135 -34.66 -4.85 -28.10
CA GLU A 135 -33.56 -5.07 -27.17
C GLU A 135 -32.31 -4.29 -27.58
N LYS A 136 -31.49 -3.85 -26.61
CA LYS A 136 -30.24 -3.12 -26.86
C LYS A 136 -29.23 -3.41 -25.76
N MET A 137 -27.96 -3.56 -26.13
CA MET A 137 -26.86 -3.70 -25.17
C MET A 137 -26.47 -2.35 -24.58
N TYR A 138 -26.21 -2.32 -23.28
CA TYR A 138 -25.76 -1.13 -22.56
C TYR A 138 -24.38 -1.40 -21.94
N ALA A 139 -23.31 -1.23 -22.72
CA ALA A 139 -21.94 -1.41 -22.26
C ALA A 139 -21.56 -0.46 -21.09
N GLU A 140 -22.17 0.72 -21.06
CA GLU A 140 -21.97 1.74 -20.02
C GLU A 140 -22.50 1.32 -18.63
N MET A 141 -23.33 0.27 -18.56
CA MET A 141 -23.87 -0.22 -17.28
C MET A 141 -22.93 -1.17 -16.53
N SER A 142 -21.68 -1.35 -17.00
CA SER A 142 -20.68 -2.14 -16.31
C SER A 142 -20.52 -1.65 -14.86
N PRO A 143 -20.77 -2.50 -13.84
CA PRO A 143 -20.62 -2.11 -12.45
C PRO A 143 -19.14 -1.88 -12.06
N TRP A 144 -18.20 -2.13 -12.97
CA TRP A 144 -16.77 -1.99 -12.76
C TRP A 144 -16.35 -0.59 -12.32
N SER A 145 -16.99 0.47 -12.84
CA SER A 145 -16.70 1.85 -12.43
C SER A 145 -16.99 2.10 -10.95
N ILE A 146 -18.04 1.47 -10.41
CA ILE A 146 -18.40 1.54 -8.98
C ILE A 146 -17.38 0.77 -8.14
N PHE A 147 -16.92 -0.39 -8.62
CA PHE A 147 -15.91 -1.18 -7.92
C PHE A 147 -14.54 -0.50 -7.92
N ALA A 148 -14.13 0.11 -9.03
CA ALA A 148 -12.90 0.88 -9.11
C ALA A 148 -12.85 2.01 -8.05
N GLU A 149 -14.02 2.58 -7.70
CA GLU A 149 -14.14 3.59 -6.66
C GLU A 149 -14.00 3.02 -5.23
N GLU A 150 -14.47 1.80 -4.98
CA GLU A 150 -14.20 1.08 -3.72
C GLU A 150 -12.71 0.74 -3.59
N GLU A 151 -12.08 0.32 -4.69
CA GLU A 151 -10.64 0.06 -4.73
C GLU A 151 -9.82 1.33 -4.50
N ARG A 152 -10.24 2.47 -5.05
CA ARG A 152 -9.65 3.78 -4.75
C ARG A 152 -9.69 4.09 -3.25
N ARG A 153 -10.84 3.84 -2.58
CA ARG A 153 -10.97 4.00 -1.12
C ARG A 153 -10.04 3.06 -0.35
N GLN A 154 -9.90 1.81 -0.79
CA GLN A 154 -8.95 0.87 -0.18
C GLN A 154 -7.49 1.35 -0.34
N VAL A 155 -7.14 1.86 -1.52
CA VAL A 155 -5.82 2.45 -1.79
C VAL A 155 -5.54 3.63 -0.85
N ILE A 156 -6.49 4.55 -0.67
CA ILE A 156 -6.37 5.68 0.26
C ILE A 156 -6.12 5.20 1.69
N SER A 157 -6.91 4.23 2.16
CA SER A 157 -6.77 3.65 3.50
C SER A 157 -5.37 3.03 3.71
N LEU A 158 -4.92 2.21 2.76
CA LEU A 158 -3.61 1.56 2.83
C LEU A 158 -2.45 2.57 2.75
N PHE A 159 -2.57 3.59 1.91
CA PHE A 159 -1.58 4.66 1.77
C PHE A 159 -1.41 5.41 3.09
N ASN A 160 -2.53 5.81 3.70
CA ASN A 160 -2.55 6.55 4.98
C ASN A 160 -2.06 5.70 6.16
N LEU A 161 -2.08 4.37 6.03
CA LEU A 161 -1.51 3.40 6.98
C LEU A 161 -0.06 2.97 6.65
N HIS A 162 0.65 3.69 5.77
CA HIS A 162 2.02 3.37 5.31
C HIS A 162 2.18 1.98 4.69
N ARG A 163 1.10 1.37 4.18
CA ARG A 163 1.14 0.06 3.50
C ARG A 163 1.47 0.23 2.03
N TYR A 164 2.51 1.00 1.74
CA TYR A 164 2.88 1.44 0.39
C TYR A 164 3.16 0.28 -0.58
N SER A 165 3.79 -0.80 -0.12
CA SER A 165 3.97 -1.99 -0.96
C SER A 165 2.66 -2.65 -1.38
N SER A 166 1.64 -2.60 -0.51
CA SER A 166 0.31 -3.11 -0.82
C SER A 166 -0.43 -2.18 -1.78
N VAL A 167 -0.28 -0.86 -1.61
CA VAL A 167 -0.82 0.15 -2.53
C VAL A 167 -0.30 -0.09 -3.96
N ALA A 168 1.02 -0.18 -4.13
CA ALA A 168 1.63 -0.39 -5.43
C ALA A 168 1.13 -1.69 -6.09
N ARG A 169 1.03 -2.79 -5.33
CA ARG A 169 0.53 -4.08 -5.82
C ARG A 169 -0.94 -4.05 -6.24
N ILE A 170 -1.80 -3.38 -5.47
CA ILE A 170 -3.22 -3.25 -5.80
C ILE A 170 -3.37 -2.44 -7.08
N ILE A 171 -2.69 -1.29 -7.16
CA ILE A 171 -2.72 -0.46 -8.37
C ILE A 171 -2.22 -1.24 -9.59
N ASP A 172 -1.11 -1.99 -9.48
CA ASP A 172 -0.60 -2.82 -10.57
C ASP A 172 -1.62 -3.86 -11.05
N SER A 173 -2.37 -4.45 -10.13
CA SER A 173 -3.43 -5.40 -10.48
C SER A 173 -4.64 -4.71 -11.13
N LEU A 174 -4.96 -3.48 -10.74
CA LEU A 174 -6.10 -2.73 -11.27
C LEU A 174 -5.82 -2.15 -12.65
N LEU A 175 -4.58 -1.73 -12.92
CA LEU A 175 -4.14 -1.23 -14.22
C LEU A 175 -4.13 -2.31 -15.33
N GLN A 176 -4.33 -3.59 -14.97
CA GLN A 176 -4.57 -4.67 -15.94
C GLN A 176 -6.00 -4.67 -16.49
N LYS A 177 -6.90 -3.89 -15.91
CA LYS A 177 -8.31 -3.79 -16.26
C LYS A 177 -8.61 -2.41 -16.84
N GLU A 178 -9.66 -2.28 -17.63
CA GLU A 178 -10.12 -0.99 -18.15
C GLU A 178 -10.70 -0.15 -17.01
N LEU A 179 -10.06 0.95 -16.63
CA LEU A 179 -10.51 1.81 -15.52
C LEU A 179 -11.20 3.07 -16.04
N PRO A 180 -12.11 3.67 -15.27
CA PRO A 180 -12.53 5.05 -15.52
C PRO A 180 -11.31 5.97 -15.58
N VAL A 181 -11.23 6.83 -16.60
CA VAL A 181 -10.05 7.67 -16.91
C VAL A 181 -9.60 8.50 -15.71
N GLU A 182 -10.55 9.02 -14.92
CA GLU A 182 -10.25 9.75 -13.70
C GLU A 182 -9.57 8.86 -12.63
N ILE A 183 -10.05 7.64 -12.42
CA ILE A 183 -9.43 6.70 -11.46
C ILE A 183 -8.05 6.26 -11.93
N GLU A 184 -7.89 6.00 -13.23
CA GLU A 184 -6.58 5.70 -13.82
C GLU A 184 -5.60 6.86 -13.59
N GLY A 185 -6.03 8.10 -13.84
CA GLY A 185 -5.25 9.30 -13.56
C GLY A 185 -4.89 9.45 -12.07
N TYR A 186 -5.79 9.07 -11.17
CA TYR A 186 -5.54 9.08 -9.73
C TYR A 186 -4.44 8.07 -9.35
N PHE A 187 -4.53 6.85 -9.86
CA PHE A 187 -3.52 5.82 -9.63
C PHE A 187 -2.17 6.15 -10.24
N ALA A 188 -2.13 6.87 -11.37
CA ALA A 188 -0.90 7.31 -12.02
C ALA A 188 -0.02 8.17 -11.10
N PHE A 189 -0.60 8.99 -10.21
CA PHE A 189 0.18 9.73 -9.21
C PHE A 189 0.37 8.96 -7.90
N VAL A 190 -0.64 8.22 -7.43
CA VAL A 190 -0.54 7.53 -6.13
C VAL A 190 0.53 6.44 -6.12
N LYS A 191 0.65 5.66 -7.20
CA LYS A 191 1.65 4.57 -7.27
C LYS A 191 3.09 5.06 -7.11
N PRO A 192 3.61 5.99 -7.93
CA PRO A 192 4.98 6.50 -7.74
C PRO A 192 5.17 7.20 -6.40
N LEU A 193 4.15 7.85 -5.84
CA LEU A 193 4.24 8.39 -4.47
C LEU A 193 4.41 7.27 -3.43
N ALA A 194 3.63 6.19 -3.53
CA ALA A 194 3.75 5.03 -2.64
C ALA A 194 5.14 4.39 -2.76
N ASP A 195 5.64 4.18 -3.99
CA ASP A 195 7.00 3.68 -4.22
C ASP A 195 8.06 4.59 -3.60
N GLY A 196 7.89 5.91 -3.72
CA GLY A 196 8.79 6.91 -3.14
C GLY A 196 8.84 6.84 -1.62
N PHE A 197 7.68 6.83 -0.95
CA PHE A 197 7.60 6.70 0.50
C PHE A 197 8.07 5.33 1.00
N LEU A 198 7.84 4.26 0.26
CA LEU A 198 8.39 2.94 0.57
C LEU A 198 9.93 2.94 0.52
N CYS A 199 10.51 3.52 -0.54
CA CYS A 199 11.96 3.66 -0.65
C CYS A 199 12.52 4.49 0.51
N TRP A 200 11.82 5.56 0.90
CA TRP A 200 12.23 6.40 2.02
C TRP A 200 12.17 5.64 3.35
N GLU A 201 11.10 4.89 3.63
CA GLU A 201 11.00 4.05 4.84
C GLU A 201 12.12 3.00 4.95
N GLN A 202 12.75 2.67 3.83
CA GLN A 202 13.86 1.72 3.72
C GLN A 202 15.23 2.40 3.63
N PHE A 203 15.29 3.73 3.86
CA PHE A 203 16.50 4.54 3.76
C PHE A 203 17.15 4.53 2.35
N ARG A 204 16.36 4.23 1.30
CA ARG A 204 16.76 4.36 -0.10
C ARG A 204 16.45 5.77 -0.60
N HIS A 205 17.06 6.79 0.01
CA HIS A 205 16.71 8.20 -0.19
C HIS A 205 16.84 8.66 -1.65
N LYS A 206 17.85 8.17 -2.39
CA LYS A 206 18.05 8.52 -3.81
C LYS A 206 16.89 8.04 -4.69
N ASP A 207 16.46 6.80 -4.48
CA ASP A 207 15.34 6.22 -5.22
C ASP A 207 14.04 6.93 -4.83
N ALA A 208 13.87 7.24 -3.53
CA ALA A 208 12.73 7.99 -3.04
C ALA A 208 12.59 9.36 -3.71
N VAL A 209 13.68 10.11 -3.90
CA VAL A 209 13.66 11.41 -4.61
C VAL A 209 13.11 11.25 -6.03
N LYS A 210 13.55 10.23 -6.76
CA LYS A 210 13.12 9.98 -8.13
C LYS A 210 11.61 9.70 -8.17
N HIS A 211 11.15 8.72 -7.39
CA HIS A 211 9.75 8.32 -7.36
C HIS A 211 8.82 9.44 -6.89
N LEU A 212 9.18 10.19 -5.83
CA LEU A 212 8.38 11.31 -5.36
C LEU A 212 8.32 12.46 -6.37
N LYS A 213 9.41 12.73 -7.11
CA LYS A 213 9.41 13.73 -8.17
C LYS A 213 8.41 13.35 -9.26
N ASP A 214 8.41 12.10 -9.69
CA ASP A 214 7.50 11.61 -10.72
C ASP A 214 6.06 11.70 -10.22
N GLY A 215 5.75 11.17 -9.03
CA GLY A 215 4.41 11.23 -8.46
C GLY A 215 3.86 12.63 -8.21
N ILE A 216 4.70 13.60 -7.81
CA ILE A 216 4.28 15.00 -7.67
C ILE A 216 3.95 15.64 -9.03
N ALA A 217 4.69 15.28 -10.09
CA ALA A 217 4.39 15.76 -11.44
C ALA A 217 3.04 15.21 -11.95
N GLU A 218 2.80 13.91 -11.73
CA GLU A 218 1.53 13.26 -12.05
C GLU A 218 0.36 13.87 -11.27
N LEU A 219 0.53 14.14 -9.97
CA LEU A 219 -0.48 14.78 -9.12
C LEU A 219 -0.87 16.16 -9.66
N ARG A 220 0.12 16.98 -10.03
CA ARG A 220 -0.13 18.32 -10.58
C ARG A 220 -0.89 18.25 -11.90
N ARG A 221 -0.60 17.26 -12.75
CA ARG A 221 -1.37 17.03 -13.98
C ARG A 221 -2.81 16.63 -13.66
N TYR A 222 -2.99 15.71 -12.72
CA TYR A 222 -4.30 15.26 -12.27
C TYR A 222 -5.15 16.44 -11.77
N MET A 223 -4.62 17.25 -10.85
CA MET A 223 -5.30 18.42 -10.31
C MET A 223 -5.66 19.45 -11.39
N HIS A 224 -4.80 19.64 -12.39
CA HIS A 224 -5.06 20.54 -13.51
C HIS A 224 -6.21 20.04 -14.41
N LEU A 225 -6.30 18.72 -14.63
CA LEU A 225 -7.32 18.12 -15.49
C LEU A 225 -8.70 18.04 -14.82
N TYR A 226 -8.75 17.69 -13.53
CA TYR A 226 -10.00 17.35 -12.84
C TYR A 226 -10.45 18.39 -11.80
N GLY A 227 -9.64 19.40 -11.46
CA GLY A 227 -10.06 20.48 -10.56
C GLY A 227 -10.21 20.08 -9.08
N SER A 228 -9.32 19.24 -8.57
CA SER A 228 -9.38 18.65 -7.22
C SER A 228 -8.82 19.56 -6.12
N THR A 229 -9.63 20.47 -5.59
CA THR A 229 -9.23 21.37 -4.48
C THR A 229 -8.91 20.64 -3.17
N GLU A 230 -9.52 19.49 -2.94
CA GLU A 230 -9.30 18.59 -1.81
C GLU A 230 -7.87 18.04 -1.74
N LEU A 231 -7.13 18.09 -2.85
CA LEU A 231 -5.72 17.66 -2.92
C LEU A 231 -4.72 18.79 -2.63
N ASN A 232 -5.16 20.03 -2.39
CA ASN A 232 -4.26 21.17 -2.17
C ASN A 232 -3.37 21.00 -0.94
N ASP A 233 -3.95 20.57 0.18
CA ASP A 233 -3.20 20.35 1.44
C ASP A 233 -2.26 19.15 1.32
N PHE A 234 -2.69 18.11 0.60
CA PHE A 234 -1.87 16.95 0.27
C PHE A 234 -0.66 17.35 -0.59
N SER A 235 -0.88 18.12 -1.66
CA SER A 235 0.18 18.64 -2.53
C SER A 235 1.16 19.53 -1.76
N SER A 236 0.67 20.40 -0.87
CA SER A 236 1.53 21.27 -0.06
C SER A 236 2.40 20.45 0.90
N SER A 237 1.82 19.43 1.52
CA SER A 237 2.55 18.51 2.43
C SER A 237 3.56 17.63 1.69
N LEU A 238 3.28 17.27 0.42
CA LEU A 238 4.22 16.61 -0.46
C LEU A 238 5.42 17.49 -0.80
N ASP A 239 5.21 18.79 -1.05
CA ASP A 239 6.31 19.72 -1.31
C ASP A 239 7.21 19.89 -0.07
N ILE A 240 6.64 19.92 1.15
CA ILE A 240 7.43 19.89 2.39
C ILE A 240 8.27 18.61 2.47
N SER A 241 7.65 17.45 2.23
CA SER A 241 8.33 16.15 2.26
C SER A 241 9.47 16.07 1.25
N LYS A 242 9.22 16.53 0.02
CA LYS A 242 10.22 16.60 -1.07
C LYS A 242 11.37 17.53 -0.70
N ASN A 243 11.10 18.69 -0.11
CA ASN A 243 12.13 19.65 0.27
C ASN A 243 13.06 19.06 1.34
N PHE A 244 12.50 18.47 2.39
CA PHE A 244 13.30 17.80 3.42
C PHE A 244 14.14 16.66 2.83
N LEU A 245 13.57 15.82 1.96
CA LEU A 245 14.30 14.70 1.36
C LEU A 245 15.44 15.19 0.46
N ASN A 246 15.23 16.25 -0.32
CA ASN A 246 16.28 16.86 -1.14
C ASN A 246 17.38 17.48 -0.28
N GLU A 247 17.03 18.18 0.80
CA GLU A 247 18.00 18.69 1.76
C GLU A 247 18.83 17.56 2.36
N LEU A 248 18.19 16.48 2.81
CA LEU A 248 18.85 15.30 3.35
C LEU A 248 19.86 14.73 2.36
N VAL A 249 19.46 14.50 1.10
CA VAL A 249 20.34 13.97 0.06
C VAL A 249 21.49 14.93 -0.26
N ASN A 250 21.24 16.24 -0.32
CA ASN A 250 22.25 17.24 -0.62
C ASN A 250 23.27 17.39 0.53
N SER A 251 22.81 17.56 1.76
CA SER A 251 23.63 17.72 2.96
C SER A 251 24.50 16.50 3.24
N THR A 252 24.06 15.32 2.82
CA THR A 252 24.82 14.06 2.93
C THR A 252 25.65 13.72 1.70
N LYS A 253 25.71 14.62 0.69
CA LYS A 253 26.39 14.39 -0.59
C LYS A 253 25.98 13.05 -1.22
N GLY A 254 24.67 12.79 -1.26
CA GLY A 254 24.11 11.54 -1.72
C GLY A 254 24.41 10.37 -0.80
N ILE A 255 24.24 10.55 0.52
CA ILE A 255 24.44 9.51 1.55
C ILE A 255 25.89 8.99 1.60
N THR A 256 26.87 9.85 1.29
CA THR A 256 28.30 9.49 1.36
C THR A 256 28.99 10.01 2.62
N ILE A 257 28.38 10.97 3.30
CA ILE A 257 28.87 11.52 4.58
C ILE A 257 27.78 11.48 5.64
N MET A 258 28.21 11.38 6.91
CA MET A 258 27.31 11.54 8.06
C MET A 258 26.97 13.01 8.25
N HIS A 259 25.69 13.31 8.44
CA HIS A 259 25.17 14.65 8.67
C HIS A 259 24.01 14.59 9.67
N SER A 260 23.77 15.66 10.45
CA SER A 260 22.75 15.68 11.51
C SER A 260 21.35 15.38 10.99
N VAL A 261 21.00 15.84 9.78
CA VAL A 261 19.72 15.54 9.12
C VAL A 261 19.37 14.05 9.04
N LEU A 262 20.36 13.15 9.04
CA LEU A 262 20.11 11.70 9.10
C LEU A 262 19.59 11.24 10.47
N VAL A 263 19.96 11.94 11.54
CA VAL A 263 19.42 11.72 12.90
C VAL A 263 17.94 12.11 12.92
N ASP A 264 17.60 13.26 12.35
CA ASP A 264 16.21 13.73 12.25
C ASP A 264 15.36 12.77 11.40
N ASP A 265 15.90 12.28 10.29
CA ASP A 265 15.25 11.29 9.44
C ASP A 265 15.00 9.96 10.17
N LEU A 266 15.99 9.46 10.91
CA LEU A 266 15.84 8.25 11.72
C LEU A 266 14.75 8.41 12.80
N LEU A 267 14.67 9.57 13.44
CA LEU A 267 13.66 9.83 14.47
C LEU A 267 12.27 10.01 13.86
N ASN A 268 12.13 10.69 12.73
CA ASN A 268 10.87 10.76 11.99
C ASN A 268 10.40 9.37 11.53
N ASN A 269 11.32 8.55 11.02
CA ASN A 269 11.02 7.18 10.65
C ASN A 269 10.63 6.32 11.88
N ALA A 270 11.30 6.49 13.01
CA ALA A 270 10.93 5.84 14.27
C ALA A 270 9.53 6.23 14.75
N ARG A 271 9.15 7.51 14.66
CA ARG A 271 7.79 7.98 15.00
C ARG A 271 6.71 7.28 14.19
N ARG A 272 6.94 7.11 12.89
CA ARG A 272 6.02 6.35 12.02
C ARG A 272 5.93 4.87 12.42
N ARG A 273 7.06 4.24 12.80
CA ARG A 273 7.04 2.87 13.33
C ARG A 273 6.30 2.75 14.67
N LEU A 274 6.42 3.74 15.56
CA LEU A 274 5.65 3.80 16.82
C LEU A 274 4.14 3.89 16.54
N ARG A 275 3.73 4.77 15.62
CA ARG A 275 2.33 4.90 15.19
C ARG A 275 1.77 3.62 14.60
N ASP A 276 2.61 2.88 13.86
CA ASP A 276 2.27 1.58 13.28
C ASP A 276 2.36 0.41 14.29
N GLU A 277 2.58 0.69 15.59
CA GLU A 277 2.72 -0.30 16.67
C GLU A 277 3.89 -1.29 16.49
N ARG A 278 4.91 -0.88 15.73
CA ARG A 278 6.14 -1.66 15.50
C ARG A 278 7.26 -1.21 16.44
N PHE A 279 7.13 -1.60 17.71
CA PHE A 279 7.95 -1.05 18.80
C PHE A 279 9.43 -1.49 18.78
N ASP A 280 9.74 -2.72 18.42
CA ASP A 280 11.13 -3.18 18.25
C ASP A 280 11.82 -2.44 17.08
N ASP A 281 11.12 -2.30 15.96
CA ASP A 281 11.56 -1.54 14.79
C ASP A 281 11.86 -0.07 15.14
N ALA A 282 10.95 0.58 15.89
CA ALA A 282 11.12 1.95 16.35
C ALA A 282 12.34 2.06 17.27
N SER A 283 12.46 1.18 18.26
CA SER A 283 13.56 1.16 19.22
C SER A 283 14.92 1.03 18.55
N ALA A 284 15.05 0.16 17.53
CA ALA A 284 16.29 0.01 16.78
C ALA A 284 16.70 1.31 16.06
N ARG A 285 15.74 2.04 15.47
CA ARG A 285 15.98 3.32 14.77
C ARG A 285 16.35 4.44 15.73
N ILE A 286 15.68 4.52 16.88
CA ILE A 286 16.00 5.49 17.93
C ILE A 286 17.42 5.26 18.46
N TYR A 287 17.79 3.99 18.66
CA TYR A 287 19.16 3.63 19.03
C TYR A 287 20.18 4.09 18.01
N ARG A 288 19.90 3.81 16.73
CA ARG A 288 20.79 4.22 15.64
C ARG A 288 20.94 5.74 15.58
N ALA A 289 19.88 6.50 15.85
CA ALA A 289 19.91 7.95 15.91
C ALA A 289 20.86 8.45 17.02
N LEU A 290 20.77 7.89 18.22
CA LEU A 290 21.69 8.20 19.33
C LEU A 290 23.16 7.89 18.97
N GLU A 291 23.40 6.72 18.38
CA GLU A 291 24.76 6.33 17.94
C GLU A 291 25.29 7.26 16.84
N LEU A 292 24.45 7.59 15.85
CA LEU A 292 24.82 8.46 14.74
C LEU A 292 25.11 9.88 15.21
N HIS A 293 24.34 10.42 16.15
CA HIS A 293 24.61 11.70 16.79
C HIS A 293 26.00 11.73 17.42
N GLY A 294 26.33 10.71 18.22
CA GLY A 294 27.65 10.56 18.82
C GLY A 294 28.78 10.47 17.78
N GLN A 295 28.57 9.72 16.69
CA GLN A 295 29.52 9.60 15.58
C GLN A 295 29.78 10.93 14.87
N ILE A 296 28.71 11.68 14.57
CA ILE A 296 28.80 13.00 13.93
C ILE A 296 29.55 13.97 14.83
N ARG A 297 29.16 14.08 16.10
CA ARG A 297 29.80 14.98 17.07
C ARG A 297 31.27 14.62 17.27
N PHE A 298 31.58 13.34 17.41
CA PHE A 298 32.96 12.87 17.53
C PHE A 298 33.79 13.25 16.30
N SER A 299 33.27 13.03 15.09
CA SER A 299 33.98 13.39 13.87
C SER A 299 34.22 14.90 13.75
N GLN A 300 33.27 15.73 14.20
CA GLN A 300 33.40 17.19 14.20
C GLN A 300 34.46 17.68 15.21
N VAL A 301 34.51 17.09 16.40
CA VAL A 301 35.44 17.52 17.47
C VAL A 301 36.86 16.98 17.25
N ILE A 302 37.00 15.73 16.81
CA ILE A 302 38.30 15.03 16.72
C ILE A 302 38.92 15.14 15.32
N GLY A 303 38.10 15.29 14.29
CA GLY A 303 38.51 15.28 12.89
C GLY A 303 38.71 13.88 12.28
N CYS A 304 38.17 12.83 12.91
CA CYS A 304 38.15 11.48 12.35
C CYS A 304 36.93 10.68 12.81
N THR A 305 36.62 9.58 12.13
CA THR A 305 35.53 8.67 12.53
C THR A 305 35.89 7.90 13.81
N ASN A 306 34.87 7.56 14.61
CA ASN A 306 35.06 6.89 15.90
C ASN A 306 35.44 5.40 15.78
N ASP A 307 35.48 4.85 14.56
CA ASP A 307 35.85 3.46 14.26
C ASP A 307 37.31 3.31 13.77
N LYS A 308 38.00 4.42 13.50
CA LYS A 308 39.37 4.47 12.97
C LYS A 308 40.18 5.57 13.63
N VAL A 309 40.15 5.63 14.97
CA VAL A 309 40.76 6.70 15.75
C VAL A 309 42.26 6.45 15.97
N PRO A 310 43.16 7.36 15.58
CA PRO A 310 44.56 7.32 15.98
C PRO A 310 44.73 7.47 17.51
N ALA A 311 45.65 6.72 18.12
CA ALA A 311 45.82 6.73 19.58
C ALA A 311 46.23 8.09 20.16
N ASP A 312 46.99 8.88 19.40
CA ASP A 312 47.42 10.23 19.74
C ASP A 312 46.25 11.22 19.83
N LYS A 313 45.15 10.98 19.10
CA LYS A 313 43.90 11.76 19.18
C LYS A 313 43.10 11.52 20.45
N ILE A 314 43.39 10.46 21.21
CA ILE A 314 42.74 10.19 22.51
C ILE A 314 43.43 11.01 23.61
N PRO A 315 42.67 11.64 24.53
CA PRO A 315 43.23 12.37 25.66
C PRO A 315 44.24 11.54 26.46
N ALA A 316 45.38 12.16 26.81
CA ALA A 316 46.53 11.46 27.38
C ALA A 316 46.19 10.65 28.65
N SER A 317 45.28 11.16 29.48
CA SER A 317 44.85 10.52 30.74
C SER A 317 44.16 9.17 30.54
N ILE A 318 43.45 8.96 29.44
CA ILE A 318 42.70 7.71 29.15
C ILE A 318 43.31 6.90 28.00
N ARG A 319 44.31 7.46 27.29
CA ARG A 319 44.89 6.88 26.08
C ARG A 319 45.39 5.46 26.26
N HIS A 320 46.13 5.18 27.33
CA HIS A 320 46.69 3.85 27.59
C HIS A 320 45.57 2.81 27.79
N GLU A 321 44.59 3.14 28.62
CA GLU A 321 43.44 2.26 28.88
C GLU A 321 42.62 1.99 27.62
N PHE A 322 42.33 3.05 26.85
CA PHE A 322 41.56 2.96 25.62
C PHE A 322 42.31 2.17 24.54
N SER A 323 43.62 2.37 24.41
CA SER A 323 44.44 1.62 23.48
C SER A 323 44.45 0.13 23.83
N ARG A 324 44.49 -0.23 25.12
CA ARG A 324 44.37 -1.62 25.56
C ARG A 324 43.01 -2.24 25.24
N LYS A 325 41.92 -1.48 25.42
CA LYS A 325 40.54 -1.98 25.28
C LYS A 325 40.02 -2.02 23.84
N TYR A 326 40.38 -1.03 23.02
CA TYR A 326 39.68 -0.74 21.77
C TYR A 326 40.58 -0.70 20.53
N MET A 327 41.89 -0.88 20.67
CA MET A 327 42.79 -0.89 19.52
C MET A 327 42.61 -2.18 18.72
N ASP A 328 42.35 -2.03 17.43
CA ASP A 328 42.35 -3.14 16.49
C ASP A 328 43.81 -3.55 16.19
N PRO A 329 44.19 -4.83 16.40
CA PRO A 329 45.56 -5.28 16.22
C PRO A 329 46.11 -5.10 14.80
N LYS A 330 45.24 -5.16 13.78
CA LYS A 330 45.64 -5.12 12.37
C LYS A 330 45.88 -3.68 11.89
N SER A 331 44.90 -2.82 12.10
CA SER A 331 44.93 -1.42 11.63
C SER A 331 45.69 -0.49 12.57
N ARG A 332 45.93 -0.91 13.82
CA ARG A 332 46.55 -0.10 14.89
C ARG A 332 45.76 1.19 15.16
N LYS A 333 44.46 1.19 14.88
CA LYS A 333 43.51 2.27 15.16
C LYS A 333 42.47 1.79 16.17
N LEU A 334 41.91 2.71 16.95
CA LEU A 334 40.89 2.41 17.93
C LEU A 334 39.49 2.43 17.29
N LYS A 335 38.66 1.45 17.68
CA LYS A 335 37.23 1.40 17.37
C LYS A 335 36.42 1.60 18.65
N LEU A 336 35.87 2.80 18.82
CA LEU A 336 35.22 3.20 20.06
C LEU A 336 33.73 2.82 20.04
N PRO A 337 33.23 2.05 21.03
CA PRO A 337 31.80 1.88 21.22
C PRO A 337 31.13 3.20 21.69
N LEU A 338 29.80 3.21 21.75
CA LEU A 338 29.01 4.40 22.08
C LEU A 338 29.49 5.11 23.35
N GLN A 339 29.59 4.38 24.46
CA GLN A 339 30.00 4.95 25.74
C GLN A 339 31.43 5.53 25.70
N ALA A 340 32.37 4.84 25.04
CA ALA A 340 33.74 5.33 24.88
C ALA A 340 33.80 6.57 23.98
N THR A 341 32.95 6.64 22.95
CA THR A 341 32.81 7.81 22.07
C THR A 341 32.40 9.04 22.88
N PHE A 342 31.35 8.93 23.71
CA PHE A 342 30.91 10.03 24.56
C PHE A 342 31.87 10.34 25.72
N GLN A 343 32.60 9.35 26.24
CA GLN A 343 33.66 9.59 27.23
C GLN A 343 34.76 10.49 26.69
N VAL A 344 35.22 10.25 25.45
CA VAL A 344 36.21 11.13 24.82
C VAL A 344 35.66 12.53 24.61
N LEU A 345 34.41 12.66 24.12
CA LEU A 345 33.74 13.95 23.97
C LEU A 345 33.66 14.72 25.30
N HIS A 346 33.27 14.03 26.37
CA HIS A 346 33.18 14.61 27.71
C HIS A 346 34.53 15.10 28.22
N MET A 347 35.59 14.31 28.06
CA MET A 347 36.96 14.68 28.45
C MET A 347 37.50 15.90 27.69
N LEU A 348 36.98 16.15 26.50
CA LEU A 348 37.31 17.33 25.68
C LEU A 348 36.37 18.52 25.93
N GLY A 349 35.44 18.39 26.89
CA GLY A 349 34.52 19.44 27.26
C GLY A 349 33.34 19.65 26.29
N ASP A 350 33.10 18.73 25.36
CA ASP A 350 31.97 18.82 24.42
C ASP A 350 30.62 18.63 25.14
N GLU A 351 29.64 19.45 24.78
CA GLU A 351 28.32 19.47 25.41
C GLU A 351 27.55 18.15 25.23
N SER A 352 27.69 17.46 24.09
CA SER A 352 27.03 16.16 23.90
C SER A 352 27.64 15.09 24.81
N GLY A 353 28.95 15.17 25.04
CA GLY A 353 29.64 14.36 26.06
C GLY A 353 29.10 14.62 27.47
N LYS A 354 29.00 15.89 27.89
CA LYS A 354 28.44 16.27 29.20
C LYS A 354 27.00 15.79 29.36
N LYS A 355 26.12 16.11 28.39
CA LYS A 355 24.71 15.71 28.38
C LYS A 355 24.55 14.19 28.51
N PHE A 356 25.44 13.41 27.88
CA PHE A 356 25.39 11.95 27.91
C PHE A 356 25.60 11.41 29.33
N PHE A 357 26.59 11.95 30.05
CA PHE A 357 26.85 11.52 31.43
C PHE A 357 25.85 12.10 32.43
N THR A 358 25.24 13.27 32.17
CA THR A 358 24.11 13.76 32.97
C THR A 358 22.90 12.83 32.87
N LYS A 359 22.64 12.26 31.69
CA LYS A 359 21.54 11.30 31.43
C LYS A 359 21.98 9.83 31.48
N GLN A 360 23.09 9.51 32.15
CA GLN A 360 23.72 8.18 32.07
C GLN A 360 22.79 7.03 32.47
N GLU A 361 22.00 7.21 33.53
CA GLU A 361 21.04 6.20 34.00
C GLU A 361 19.94 5.94 32.97
N GLU A 362 19.35 6.99 32.39
CA GLU A 362 18.36 6.87 31.32
C GLU A 362 18.96 6.13 30.13
N ILE A 363 20.15 6.55 29.67
CA ILE A 363 20.82 5.94 28.53
C ILE A 363 21.17 4.48 28.79
N ARG A 364 21.61 4.13 30.01
CA ARG A 364 21.85 2.75 30.41
C ARG A 364 20.59 1.89 30.35
N ASN A 365 19.45 2.42 30.79
CA ASN A 365 18.17 1.72 30.70
C ASN A 365 17.76 1.49 29.24
N ILE A 366 17.97 2.49 28.38
CA ILE A 366 17.76 2.37 26.94
C ILE A 366 18.67 1.23 26.41
N GLN A 367 19.95 1.18 26.80
CA GLN A 367 20.94 0.17 26.32
C GLN A 367 20.55 -1.24 26.75
N SER A 368 20.13 -1.37 28.01
CA SER A 368 19.61 -2.61 28.56
C SER A 368 18.40 -3.09 27.77
N SER A 369 17.40 -2.22 27.55
CA SER A 369 16.20 -2.56 26.78
C SER A 369 16.53 -3.04 25.36
N ARG A 370 17.45 -2.37 24.64
CA ARG A 370 17.92 -2.83 23.34
C ARG A 370 18.56 -4.20 23.45
N ASN A 371 19.48 -4.42 24.39
CA ASN A 371 20.19 -5.69 24.51
C ASN A 371 19.26 -6.87 24.77
N PHE A 372 18.13 -6.66 25.47
CA PHE A 372 17.11 -7.70 25.69
C PHE A 372 16.14 -7.88 24.51
N SER A 373 16.08 -6.93 23.57
CA SER A 373 15.18 -6.99 22.40
C SER A 373 15.58 -8.10 21.42
N ILE A 374 14.57 -8.72 20.81
CA ILE A 374 14.69 -9.73 19.76
C ILE A 374 15.41 -9.21 18.51
N LEU A 375 15.35 -7.91 18.22
CA LEU A 375 16.05 -7.31 17.06
C LEU A 375 17.51 -6.91 17.37
N ALA A 376 18.04 -7.31 18.53
CA ALA A 376 19.43 -7.08 18.91
C ALA A 376 20.10 -8.35 19.42
N HIS A 377 20.26 -8.49 20.75
CA HIS A 377 21.01 -9.60 21.35
C HIS A 377 20.16 -10.49 22.27
N GLY A 378 18.89 -10.14 22.46
CA GLY A 378 17.98 -10.84 23.36
C GLY A 378 16.87 -11.57 22.62
N ILE A 379 15.81 -11.88 23.36
CA ILE A 379 14.67 -12.67 22.86
C ILE A 379 13.30 -12.06 23.19
N ASN A 380 13.27 -10.90 23.88
CA ASN A 380 12.03 -10.28 24.33
C ASN A 380 11.55 -9.23 23.32
N PRO A 381 10.24 -9.06 23.13
CA PRO A 381 9.71 -7.92 22.39
C PRO A 381 9.83 -6.62 23.20
N VAL A 382 9.89 -5.48 22.53
CA VAL A 382 9.86 -4.17 23.18
C VAL A 382 8.41 -3.71 23.39
N SER A 383 8.08 -3.25 24.59
CA SER A 383 6.75 -2.71 24.89
C SER A 383 6.55 -1.29 24.33
N LYS A 384 5.29 -0.90 24.10
CA LYS A 384 4.92 0.47 23.71
C LYS A 384 5.52 1.53 24.64
N TYR A 385 5.30 1.37 25.95
CA TYR A 385 5.79 2.29 26.98
C TYR A 385 7.32 2.44 26.91
N THR A 386 8.03 1.33 26.76
CA THR A 386 9.49 1.32 26.65
C THR A 386 9.95 2.07 25.40
N ALA A 387 9.36 1.79 24.24
CA ALA A 387 9.72 2.44 22.98
C ALA A 387 9.43 3.97 23.01
N GLU A 388 8.28 4.38 23.56
CA GLU A 388 7.92 5.79 23.73
C GLU A 388 8.86 6.52 24.70
N SER A 389 9.20 5.88 25.82
CA SER A 389 10.15 6.45 26.79
C SER A 389 11.55 6.60 26.18
N ILE A 390 12.02 5.59 25.43
CA ILE A 390 13.29 5.65 24.70
C ILE A 390 13.26 6.80 23.69
N PHE A 391 12.18 6.93 22.92
CA PHE A 391 12.01 8.00 21.94
C PHE A 391 12.12 9.37 22.60
N LYS A 392 11.39 9.61 23.69
CA LYS A 392 11.39 10.88 24.41
C LYS A 392 12.81 11.25 24.87
N THR A 393 13.50 10.34 25.56
CA THR A 393 14.85 10.61 26.07
C THR A 393 15.82 10.93 24.93
N VAL A 394 15.80 10.16 23.83
CA VAL A 394 16.73 10.39 22.71
C VAL A 394 16.38 11.65 21.92
N ALA A 395 15.10 11.91 21.67
CA ALA A 395 14.66 13.14 20.99
C ALA A 395 15.08 14.39 21.77
N GLU A 396 14.90 14.40 23.10
CA GLU A 396 15.42 15.45 23.97
C GLU A 396 16.95 15.51 23.95
N PHE A 397 17.63 14.36 23.92
CA PHE A 397 19.09 14.29 23.92
C PHE A 397 19.71 14.91 22.67
N VAL A 398 19.15 14.65 21.49
CA VAL A 398 19.65 15.17 20.21
C VAL A 398 19.02 16.50 19.80
N ASP A 399 18.17 17.08 20.66
CA ASP A 399 17.44 18.33 20.40
C ASP A 399 16.57 18.27 19.13
N PHE A 400 15.90 17.14 18.92
CA PHE A 400 15.04 16.86 17.77
C PHE A 400 13.84 17.81 17.74
N LYS A 401 13.72 18.60 16.67
CA LYS A 401 12.65 19.61 16.48
C LYS A 401 11.89 19.43 15.17
N ASP A 402 12.55 18.90 14.14
CA ASP A 402 12.03 18.85 12.78
C ASP A 402 11.12 17.63 12.59
N VAL A 403 9.92 17.74 13.15
CA VAL A 403 8.85 16.77 13.02
C VAL A 403 8.30 16.77 11.59
N LEU A 404 8.53 15.67 10.89
CA LEU A 404 8.01 15.42 9.55
C LEU A 404 7.26 14.08 9.51
N ASP A 405 5.98 14.16 9.16
CA ASP A 405 5.17 13.00 8.83
C ASP A 405 4.85 12.98 7.34
N PHE A 406 4.63 11.78 6.81
CA PHE A 406 4.22 11.62 5.43
C PHE A 406 2.78 12.10 5.24
N PRO A 407 2.48 12.71 4.08
CA PRO A 407 1.17 13.26 3.79
C PRO A 407 0.12 12.15 3.65
N SER A 408 -1.11 12.47 4.03
CA SER A 408 -2.26 11.56 3.90
C SER A 408 -3.12 11.98 2.72
N LEU A 409 -3.55 11.03 1.89
CA LEU A 409 -4.55 11.26 0.86
C LEU A 409 -5.89 11.65 1.52
N PRO A 410 -6.64 12.60 0.95
CA PRO A 410 -7.99 12.93 1.44
C PRO A 410 -8.93 11.74 1.25
N GLN A 411 -9.88 11.58 2.18
CA GLN A 411 -10.90 10.52 2.13
C GLN A 411 -12.01 10.83 1.14
#